data_AF-A0A235BPG8-F1
#
_entry.id   AF-A0A235BPG8-F1
#
_cell.length_a   1.000
_cell.length_b   1.000
_cell.length_c   1.000
_cell.angle_alpha   90.00
_cell.angle_beta   90.00
_cell.angle_gamma   90.00
#
_symmetry.space_group_name_H-M   'P 1'
#
loop_
_entity.id
_entity.type
_entity.pdbx_description
1 polymer ?
#
loop_
_entity_poly.entity_id
_entity_poly.type
_entity_poly.pdbx_seq_one_letter_code
_entity_poly.pdbx_strand_id
1 'polypeptide(L)'
;MVRQVVRRGEKSGKRISECRLVSVVLTLDCAEDVKIAEDRGIQQARETKIHRIAWEAFNQGGTLSQEDISDLLLISPKTVKRACIRLKERGLYLPTRGNIDDIGPGISHKSKIIELLIKGYTYSEIVAYTGHCIESIRRYEDGFVKAVYYHIQKKPLNTIRILTNLSEKVIKEYTALYHKYDTDEYRSSLVKMLARFHRFMTEGEKKGGSDDK
;
A
#
# COMPACT_ATOMS: atom_id res chain seq x y z
N MET A 1 6.68 5.35 -11.53
CA MET A 1 7.96 6.09 -11.65
C MET A 1 8.91 5.66 -10.53
N VAL A 2 10.20 5.44 -10.79
CA VAL A 2 11.21 5.18 -9.74
C VAL A 2 11.82 6.50 -9.28
N ARG A 3 11.94 6.72 -7.96
CA ARG A 3 12.54 7.92 -7.36
C ARG A 3 13.46 7.54 -6.21
N GLN A 4 14.60 8.23 -6.10
CA GLN A 4 15.43 8.16 -4.90
C GLN A 4 14.89 9.12 -3.85
N VAL A 5 14.68 8.60 -2.64
CA VAL A 5 14.12 9.35 -1.51
C VAL A 5 14.91 9.04 -0.25
N VAL A 6 14.80 9.89 0.75
CA VAL A 6 15.51 9.72 2.03
C VAL A 6 15.03 8.45 2.72
N ARG A 7 15.97 7.63 3.22
CA ARG A 7 15.66 6.42 3.96
C ARG A 7 14.94 6.77 5.28
N ARG A 8 13.90 6.01 5.58
CA ARG A 8 13.17 6.10 6.86
C ARG A 8 14.12 5.94 8.04
N GLY A 9 13.98 6.81 9.03
CA GLY A 9 14.77 6.83 10.26
C GLY A 9 16.02 7.73 10.20
N GLU A 10 16.33 8.35 9.05
CA GLU A 10 17.32 9.43 9.01
C GLU A 10 16.79 10.67 9.72
N LYS A 11 17.56 11.17 10.70
CA LYS A 11 17.17 12.34 11.51
C LYS A 11 16.98 13.60 10.65
N SER A 12 16.03 14.43 11.05
CA SER A 12 15.85 15.80 10.54
C SER A 12 17.13 16.63 10.81
N GLY A 13 17.54 17.46 9.86
CA GLY A 13 18.69 18.38 10.00
C GLY A 13 20.00 17.95 9.32
N LYS A 14 20.14 16.70 8.87
CA LYS A 14 21.25 16.30 7.99
C LYS A 14 21.05 16.88 6.58
N ARG A 15 22.15 17.25 5.91
CA ARG A 15 22.11 17.60 4.48
C ARG A 15 21.60 16.39 3.69
N ILE A 16 20.82 16.63 2.64
CA ILE A 16 20.28 15.54 1.79
C ILE A 16 21.42 14.68 1.22
N SER A 17 22.55 15.30 0.87
CA SER A 17 23.76 14.63 0.41
C SER A 17 24.36 13.64 1.41
N GLU A 18 24.04 13.77 2.70
CA GLU A 18 24.54 12.93 3.79
C GLU A 18 23.48 11.92 4.26
N CYS A 19 22.25 12.01 3.74
CA CYS A 19 21.19 11.07 4.03
C CYS A 19 21.37 9.81 3.19
N ARG A 20 21.15 8.64 3.80
CA ARG A 20 20.99 7.40 3.04
C ARG A 20 19.74 7.51 2.19
N LEU A 21 19.84 7.13 0.92
CA LEU A 21 18.73 7.12 -0.02
C LEU A 21 18.25 5.69 -0.26
N VAL A 22 16.96 5.54 -0.57
CA VAL A 22 16.36 4.30 -1.03
C VAL A 22 15.57 4.58 -2.31
N SER A 23 15.59 3.61 -3.23
CA SER A 23 14.76 3.69 -4.44
C SER A 23 13.35 3.21 -4.13
N VAL A 24 12.36 4.02 -4.47
CA VAL A 24 10.94 3.70 -4.30
C VAL A 24 10.21 3.83 -5.62
N VAL A 25 9.19 3.00 -5.81
CA VAL A 25 8.27 3.06 -6.96
C VAL A 25 7.02 3.83 -6.54
N LEU A 26 6.73 4.92 -7.25
CA LEU A 26 5.59 5.80 -7.02
C LEU A 26 4.58 5.76 -8.17
N THR A 27 3.29 5.76 -7.82
CA THR A 27 2.15 5.79 -8.74
C THR A 27 1.70 7.23 -8.95
N LEU A 28 2.31 7.92 -9.91
CA LEU A 28 1.95 9.31 -10.26
C LEU A 28 0.67 9.40 -11.08
N ASP A 29 0.45 8.44 -11.98
CA ASP A 29 -0.72 8.37 -12.85
C ASP A 29 -1.63 7.23 -12.44
N CYS A 30 -2.91 7.54 -12.29
CA CYS A 30 -3.95 6.66 -11.79
C CYS A 30 -5.25 7.06 -12.47
N ALA A 31 -5.92 6.12 -13.13
CA ALA A 31 -7.13 6.42 -13.90
C ALA A 31 -8.25 7.00 -13.00
N GLU A 32 -8.29 6.57 -11.74
CA GLU A 32 -9.24 7.06 -10.75
C GLU A 32 -9.04 8.52 -10.39
N ASP A 33 -7.84 9.10 -10.56
CA ASP A 33 -7.62 10.51 -10.27
C ASP A 33 -8.47 11.42 -11.17
N VAL A 34 -8.71 11.00 -12.42
CA VAL A 34 -9.57 11.73 -13.36
C VAL A 34 -11.02 11.71 -12.86
N LYS A 35 -11.53 10.52 -12.51
CA LYS A 35 -12.90 10.39 -11.97
C LYS A 35 -13.07 11.17 -10.67
N ILE A 36 -12.09 11.11 -9.77
CA ILE A 36 -12.12 11.90 -8.54
C ILE A 36 -12.13 13.40 -8.85
N ALA A 37 -11.39 13.84 -9.89
CA ALA A 37 -11.39 15.24 -10.30
C ALA A 37 -12.74 15.67 -10.89
N GLU A 38 -13.40 14.80 -11.66
CA GLU A 38 -14.75 15.01 -12.21
C GLU A 38 -15.81 15.08 -11.11
N ASP A 39 -15.81 14.10 -10.19
CA ASP A 39 -16.84 13.95 -9.16
C ASP A 39 -16.66 14.90 -7.97
N ARG A 40 -15.40 15.19 -7.61
CA ARG A 40 -15.04 15.87 -6.34
C ARG A 40 -14.07 17.05 -6.51
N GLY A 41 -13.69 17.35 -7.74
CA GLY A 41 -12.80 18.46 -8.07
C GLY A 41 -11.30 18.15 -7.99
N ILE A 42 -10.53 18.95 -8.74
CA ILE A 42 -9.07 18.82 -8.89
C ILE A 42 -8.34 18.86 -7.54
N GLN A 43 -8.85 19.62 -6.58
CA GLN A 43 -8.27 19.69 -5.24
C GLN A 43 -8.26 18.32 -4.55
N GLN A 44 -9.38 17.62 -4.58
CA GLN A 44 -9.52 16.31 -3.96
C GLN A 44 -8.64 15.28 -4.67
N ALA A 45 -8.62 15.29 -6.01
CA ALA A 45 -7.74 14.40 -6.79
C ALA A 45 -6.25 14.61 -6.45
N ARG A 46 -5.84 15.86 -6.25
CA ARG A 46 -4.47 16.19 -5.83
C ARG A 46 -4.14 15.64 -4.43
N GLU A 47 -5.05 15.84 -3.47
CA GLU A 47 -4.87 15.33 -2.11
C GLU A 47 -4.77 13.80 -2.08
N THR A 48 -5.65 13.14 -2.81
CA THR A 48 -5.62 11.69 -3.03
C THR A 48 -4.25 11.26 -3.58
N LYS A 49 -3.75 11.93 -4.62
CA LYS A 49 -2.44 11.62 -5.21
C LYS A 49 -1.28 11.83 -4.24
N ILE A 50 -1.26 12.96 -3.51
CA ILE A 50 -0.25 13.25 -2.48
C ILE A 50 -0.24 12.17 -1.40
N HIS A 51 -1.43 11.78 -0.94
CA HIS A 51 -1.59 10.73 0.06
C HIS A 51 -1.04 9.39 -0.41
N ARG A 52 -1.40 8.97 -1.64
CA ARG A 52 -0.91 7.74 -2.25
C ARG A 52 0.61 7.68 -2.30
N ILE A 53 1.27 8.69 -2.87
CA ILE A 53 2.73 8.65 -3.08
C ILE A 53 3.52 8.73 -1.76
N ALA A 54 3.02 9.45 -0.76
CA ALA A 54 3.65 9.52 0.55
C ALA A 54 3.66 8.15 1.23
N TRP A 55 2.52 7.46 1.20
CA TRP A 55 2.41 6.11 1.76
C TRP A 55 3.19 5.06 0.97
N GLU A 56 3.24 5.16 -0.37
CA GLU A 56 4.06 4.27 -1.19
C GLU A 56 5.54 4.40 -0.84
N ALA A 57 6.06 5.62 -0.70
CA ALA A 57 7.44 5.86 -0.27
C ALA A 57 7.68 5.28 1.13
N PHE A 58 6.80 5.60 2.09
CA PHE A 58 6.90 5.13 3.48
C PHE A 58 6.94 3.60 3.59
N ASN A 59 6.05 2.93 2.85
CA ASN A 59 5.95 1.47 2.86
C ASN A 59 7.16 0.79 2.20
N GLN A 60 7.91 1.50 1.37
CA GLN A 60 9.14 1.02 0.74
C GLN A 60 10.39 1.44 1.54
N GLY A 61 10.21 1.98 2.76
CA GLY A 61 11.30 2.34 3.65
C GLY A 61 11.93 3.70 3.36
N GLY A 62 11.26 4.53 2.55
CA GLY A 62 11.66 5.91 2.25
C GLY A 62 10.70 6.94 2.82
N THR A 63 11.03 8.23 2.78
CA THR A 63 10.13 9.33 3.13
C THR A 63 10.24 10.45 2.11
N LEU A 64 9.10 11.04 1.76
CA LEU A 64 9.06 12.23 0.92
C LEU A 64 9.07 13.49 1.81
N SER A 65 9.85 14.47 1.40
CA SER A 65 9.73 15.86 1.87
C SER A 65 8.58 16.58 1.14
N GLN A 66 8.19 17.76 1.62
CA GLN A 66 7.17 18.56 0.91
C GLN A 66 7.72 19.06 -0.42
N GLU A 67 9.02 19.32 -0.47
CA GLU A 67 9.80 19.69 -1.65
C GLU A 67 9.79 18.55 -2.68
N ASP A 68 10.03 17.31 -2.25
CA ASP A 68 9.92 16.16 -3.15
C ASP A 68 8.53 16.06 -3.77
N ILE A 69 7.47 16.22 -2.97
CA ILE A 69 6.09 16.18 -3.47
C ILE A 69 5.81 17.33 -4.44
N SER A 70 6.35 18.52 -4.13
CA SER A 70 6.27 19.73 -4.97
C SER A 70 6.85 19.47 -6.35
N ASP A 71 8.05 18.91 -6.41
CA ASP A 71 8.77 18.57 -7.63
C ASP A 71 8.09 17.46 -8.42
N LEU A 72 7.64 16.40 -7.73
CA LEU A 72 6.99 15.24 -8.34
C LEU A 72 5.67 15.58 -9.02
N LEU A 73 4.93 16.53 -8.45
CA LEU A 73 3.60 16.89 -8.91
C LEU A 73 3.56 18.24 -9.65
N LEU A 74 4.71 18.91 -9.81
CA LEU A 74 4.83 20.22 -10.44
C LEU A 74 3.86 21.26 -9.86
N ILE A 75 3.74 21.28 -8.52
CA ILE A 75 2.90 22.22 -7.78
C ILE A 75 3.74 22.98 -6.77
N SER A 76 3.28 24.15 -6.31
CA SER A 76 4.04 24.92 -5.31
C SER A 76 4.10 24.22 -3.93
N PRO A 77 5.16 24.44 -3.13
CA PRO A 77 5.22 23.93 -1.75
C PRO A 77 4.06 24.42 -0.88
N LYS A 78 3.55 25.63 -1.14
CA LYS A 78 2.35 26.17 -0.47
C LYS A 78 1.12 25.31 -0.76
N THR A 79 0.97 24.81 -1.98
CA THR A 79 -0.13 23.90 -2.37
C THR A 79 0.00 22.57 -1.63
N VAL A 80 1.21 22.00 -1.55
CA VAL A 80 1.49 20.77 -0.80
C VAL A 80 1.14 20.95 0.68
N LYS A 81 1.63 22.02 1.31
CA LYS A 81 1.35 22.33 2.72
C LYS A 81 -0.16 22.40 3.01
N ARG A 82 -0.92 23.08 2.15
CA ARG A 82 -2.39 23.16 2.29
C ARG A 82 -3.07 21.79 2.15
N ALA A 83 -2.61 20.95 1.22
CA ALA A 83 -3.11 19.59 1.09
C ALA A 83 -2.82 18.76 2.35
N CYS A 84 -1.62 18.89 2.93
CA CYS A 84 -1.27 18.20 4.18
C CYS A 84 -2.19 18.58 5.34
N ILE A 85 -2.51 19.87 5.48
CA ILE A 85 -3.42 20.37 6.52
C ILE A 85 -4.81 19.72 6.36
N ARG A 86 -5.39 19.77 5.15
CA ARG A 86 -6.73 19.23 4.90
C ARG A 86 -6.82 17.71 5.03
N LEU A 87 -5.78 16.99 4.62
CA LEU A 87 -5.70 15.55 4.85
C LEU A 87 -5.67 15.23 6.36
N LYS A 88 -4.88 15.99 7.14
CA LYS A 88 -4.85 15.86 8.61
C LYS A 88 -6.20 16.17 9.26
N GLU A 89 -6.89 17.22 8.82
CA GLU A 89 -8.25 17.57 9.29
C GLU A 89 -9.27 16.45 9.01
N ARG A 90 -9.07 15.69 7.93
CA ARG A 90 -9.88 14.51 7.58
C ARG A 90 -9.43 13.23 8.29
N GLY A 91 -8.46 13.30 9.21
CA GLY A 91 -7.88 12.14 9.89
C GLY A 91 -6.96 11.27 9.02
N LEU A 92 -6.59 11.75 7.83
CA LEU A 92 -5.68 11.07 6.91
C LEU A 92 -4.25 11.57 7.14
N TYR A 93 -3.48 10.80 7.91
CA TYR A 93 -2.09 11.13 8.23
C TYR A 93 -1.17 10.88 7.04
N LEU A 94 -0.26 11.83 6.81
CA LEU A 94 0.75 11.75 5.76
C LEU A 94 2.14 11.44 6.34
N PRO A 95 2.76 10.31 5.98
CA PRO A 95 4.12 10.01 6.37
C PRO A 95 5.12 10.83 5.55
N THR A 96 5.31 12.07 5.96
CA THR A 96 6.36 12.95 5.43
C THR A 96 7.53 13.01 6.40
N ARG A 97 8.72 13.36 5.91
CA ARG A 97 9.94 13.47 6.75
C ARG A 97 9.73 14.37 7.98
N GLY A 98 8.94 15.44 7.86
CA GLY A 98 8.72 16.41 8.93
C GLY A 98 7.77 15.94 10.05
N ASN A 99 6.91 14.96 9.79
CA ASN A 99 5.84 14.55 10.71
C ASN A 99 5.83 13.03 10.97
N ILE A 100 6.93 12.34 10.65
CA ILE A 100 7.01 10.89 10.77
C ILE A 100 7.02 10.41 12.22
N ASP A 101 7.53 11.24 13.14
CA ASP A 101 7.62 10.91 14.57
C ASP A 101 6.24 10.90 15.26
N ASP A 102 5.24 11.55 14.65
CA ASP A 102 3.83 11.52 15.10
C ASP A 102 3.09 10.25 14.65
N ILE A 103 3.70 9.43 13.77
CA ILE A 103 3.10 8.22 13.24
C ILE A 103 3.55 7.03 14.07
N GLY A 104 2.64 6.56 14.93
CA GLY A 104 2.86 5.36 15.75
C GLY A 104 3.29 4.14 14.92
N PRO A 105 4.03 3.19 15.51
CA PRO A 105 4.68 2.08 14.80
C PRO A 105 3.73 1.09 14.10
N GLY A 106 2.41 1.20 14.30
CA GLY A 106 1.44 0.13 14.03
C GLY A 106 0.51 0.28 12.83
N ILE A 107 0.53 1.38 12.07
CA ILE A 107 -0.41 1.55 10.94
C ILE A 107 0.36 1.45 9.63
N SER A 108 0.50 0.24 9.09
CA SER A 108 0.80 0.11 7.67
C SER A 108 -0.50 0.37 6.90
N HIS A 109 -0.51 1.40 6.07
CA HIS A 109 -1.69 1.80 5.31
C HIS A 109 -2.21 0.65 4.39
N LYS A 110 -1.32 -0.31 4.06
CA LYS A 110 -1.67 -1.57 3.41
C LYS A 110 -2.54 -2.47 4.28
N SER A 111 -2.20 -2.65 5.56
CA SER A 111 -3.03 -3.43 6.49
C SER A 111 -4.42 -2.82 6.67
N LYS A 112 -4.54 -1.48 6.59
CA LYS A 112 -5.86 -0.84 6.63
C LYS A 112 -6.70 -1.14 5.39
N ILE A 113 -6.08 -1.17 4.20
CA ILE A 113 -6.78 -1.55 2.96
C ILE A 113 -7.27 -3.00 3.04
N ILE A 114 -6.41 -3.93 3.50
CA ILE A 114 -6.81 -5.32 3.67
C ILE A 114 -7.91 -5.47 4.73
N GLU A 115 -7.82 -4.74 5.84
CA GLU A 115 -8.88 -4.71 6.85
C GLU A 115 -10.22 -4.29 6.25
N LEU A 116 -10.24 -3.25 5.41
CA LEU A 116 -11.47 -2.81 4.73
C LEU A 116 -12.01 -3.89 3.77
N LEU A 117 -11.14 -4.56 3.02
CA LEU A 117 -11.54 -5.68 2.16
C LEU A 117 -12.16 -6.83 2.97
N ILE A 118 -11.54 -7.21 4.08
CA ILE A 118 -12.05 -8.25 4.98
C ILE A 118 -13.44 -7.87 5.51
N LYS A 119 -13.63 -6.59 5.86
CA LYS A 119 -14.92 -6.02 6.29
C LYS A 119 -15.97 -5.89 5.18
N GLY A 120 -15.64 -6.26 3.94
CA GLY A 120 -16.58 -6.32 2.82
C GLY A 120 -16.69 -5.03 2.01
N TYR A 121 -15.82 -4.04 2.23
CA TYR A 121 -15.80 -2.84 1.40
C TYR A 121 -15.36 -3.17 -0.03
N THR A 122 -16.06 -2.59 -1.01
CA THR A 122 -15.71 -2.68 -2.41
C THR A 122 -14.47 -1.86 -2.74
N TYR A 123 -13.82 -2.16 -3.86
CA TYR A 123 -12.67 -1.39 -4.31
C TYR A 123 -12.99 0.10 -4.48
N SER A 124 -14.15 0.43 -5.06
CA SER A 124 -14.58 1.81 -5.26
C SER A 124 -14.74 2.56 -3.94
N GLU A 125 -15.29 1.91 -2.91
CA GLU A 125 -15.42 2.51 -1.58
C GLU A 125 -14.03 2.71 -0.93
N ILE A 126 -13.13 1.75 -1.10
CA ILE A 126 -11.74 1.86 -0.60
C ILE A 126 -10.99 2.97 -1.33
N VAL A 127 -11.15 3.12 -2.65
CA VAL A 127 -10.62 4.27 -3.42
C VAL A 127 -11.14 5.57 -2.84
N ALA A 128 -12.45 5.66 -2.61
CA ALA A 128 -13.08 6.86 -2.06
C ALA A 128 -12.59 7.20 -0.64
N TYR A 129 -12.25 6.18 0.17
CA TYR A 129 -11.81 6.33 1.55
C TYR A 129 -10.30 6.59 1.68
N THR A 130 -9.48 5.93 0.87
CA THR A 130 -8.01 5.90 1.02
C THR A 130 -7.26 6.65 -0.09
N GLY A 131 -7.89 6.87 -1.23
CA GLY A 131 -7.26 7.47 -2.41
C GLY A 131 -6.34 6.54 -3.20
N HIS A 132 -6.31 5.25 -2.89
CA HIS A 132 -5.53 4.28 -3.66
C HIS A 132 -6.19 3.93 -4.99
N CYS A 133 -5.37 3.69 -6.01
CA CYS A 133 -5.82 3.14 -7.29
C CYS A 133 -6.31 1.71 -7.09
N ILE A 134 -7.23 1.28 -7.95
CA ILE A 134 -7.71 -0.10 -7.95
C ILE A 134 -6.55 -1.08 -8.11
N GLU A 135 -5.57 -0.78 -8.96
CA GLU A 135 -4.37 -1.61 -9.17
C GLU A 135 -3.52 -1.75 -7.90
N SER A 136 -3.47 -0.70 -7.07
CA SER A 136 -2.75 -0.75 -5.78
C SER A 136 -3.48 -1.65 -4.80
N ILE A 137 -4.81 -1.51 -4.71
CA ILE A 137 -5.66 -2.33 -3.85
C ILE A 137 -5.56 -3.80 -4.26
N ARG A 138 -5.66 -4.11 -5.57
CA ARG A 138 -5.45 -5.46 -6.12
C ARG A 138 -4.10 -6.04 -5.72
N ARG A 139 -3.03 -5.26 -5.88
CA ARG A 139 -1.67 -5.71 -5.52
C ARG A 139 -1.56 -6.05 -4.04
N TYR A 140 -2.21 -5.27 -3.16
CA TYR A 140 -2.23 -5.57 -1.74
C TYR A 140 -3.07 -6.81 -1.45
N GLU A 141 -4.26 -6.95 -2.05
CA GLU A 141 -5.08 -8.16 -1.91
C GLU A 141 -4.33 -9.40 -2.36
N ASP A 142 -3.70 -9.37 -3.53
CA ASP A 142 -2.91 -10.49 -4.08
C ASP A 142 -1.75 -10.85 -3.15
N GLY A 143 -1.02 -9.84 -2.64
CA GLY A 143 0.07 -10.05 -1.70
C GLY A 143 -0.42 -10.69 -0.40
N PHE A 144 -1.54 -10.20 0.14
CA PHE A 144 -2.16 -10.75 1.34
C PHE A 144 -2.60 -12.20 1.14
N VAL A 145 -3.39 -12.47 0.11
CA VAL A 145 -3.92 -13.81 -0.18
C VAL A 145 -2.80 -14.82 -0.39
N LYS A 146 -1.75 -14.47 -1.15
CA LYS A 146 -0.58 -15.34 -1.34
C LYS A 146 0.16 -15.62 -0.03
N ALA A 147 0.43 -14.57 0.76
CA ALA A 147 1.13 -14.72 2.04
C ALA A 147 0.36 -15.62 3.01
N VAL A 148 -0.96 -15.41 3.13
CA VAL A 148 -1.84 -16.21 4.00
C VAL A 148 -1.98 -17.64 3.50
N TYR A 149 -2.14 -17.85 2.20
CA TYR A 149 -2.23 -19.19 1.61
C TYR A 149 -1.00 -20.05 1.96
N TYR A 150 0.21 -19.55 1.71
CA TYR A 150 1.43 -20.29 2.04
C TYR A 150 1.67 -20.41 3.54
N HIS A 151 1.20 -19.43 4.33
CA HIS A 151 1.23 -19.51 5.80
C HIS A 151 0.34 -20.64 6.33
N ILE A 152 -0.88 -20.80 5.79
CA ILE A 152 -1.79 -21.90 6.14
C ILE A 152 -1.18 -23.26 5.78
N GLN A 153 -0.45 -23.35 4.67
CA GLN A 153 0.33 -24.53 4.30
C GLN A 153 1.59 -24.77 5.15
N LYS A 154 1.84 -23.95 6.17
CA LYS A 154 3.00 -24.04 7.06
C LYS A 154 4.35 -23.95 6.32
N LYS A 155 4.40 -23.21 5.21
CA LYS A 155 5.68 -22.96 4.50
C LYS A 155 6.60 -22.09 5.38
N PRO A 156 7.93 -22.31 5.38
CA PRO A 156 8.87 -21.46 6.09
C PRO A 156 8.82 -20.00 5.62
N LEU A 157 9.06 -19.04 6.52
CA LEU A 157 8.99 -17.60 6.22
C LEU A 157 9.84 -17.19 5.01
N ASN A 158 11.06 -17.70 4.90
CA ASN A 158 11.95 -17.40 3.76
C ASN A 158 11.39 -17.96 2.44
N THR A 159 10.70 -19.10 2.46
CA THR A 159 10.02 -19.65 1.28
C THR A 159 8.86 -18.74 0.85
N ILE A 160 8.05 -18.27 1.80
CA ILE A 160 6.96 -17.32 1.50
C ILE A 160 7.54 -16.04 0.88
N ARG A 161 8.65 -15.53 1.44
CA ARG A 161 9.38 -14.35 0.91
C ARG A 161 9.77 -14.52 -0.56
N ILE A 162 10.33 -15.68 -0.92
CA ILE A 162 10.73 -15.99 -2.30
C ILE A 162 9.50 -16.11 -3.22
N LEU A 163 8.48 -16.87 -2.80
CA LEU A 163 7.29 -17.13 -3.63
C LEU A 163 6.41 -15.89 -3.86
N THR A 164 6.39 -14.96 -2.92
CA THR A 164 5.53 -13.78 -2.96
C THR A 164 6.25 -12.51 -3.35
N ASN A 165 7.59 -12.51 -3.31
CA ASN A 165 8.43 -11.32 -3.43
C ASN A 165 8.07 -10.20 -2.42
N LEU A 166 7.48 -10.57 -1.27
CA LEU A 166 7.17 -9.66 -0.18
C LEU A 166 8.31 -9.65 0.85
N SER A 167 8.45 -8.55 1.61
CA SER A 167 9.38 -8.53 2.73
C SER A 167 8.86 -9.35 3.91
N GLU A 168 9.75 -9.88 4.74
CA GLU A 168 9.37 -10.64 5.93
C GLU A 168 8.47 -9.84 6.87
N LYS A 169 8.71 -8.52 6.97
CA LYS A 169 7.87 -7.61 7.74
C LYS A 169 6.43 -7.61 7.23
N VAL A 170 6.22 -7.46 5.92
CA VAL A 170 4.88 -7.45 5.31
C VAL A 170 4.20 -8.80 5.47
N ILE A 171 4.95 -9.91 5.33
CA ILE A 171 4.41 -11.25 5.54
C ILE A 171 3.89 -11.39 6.99
N LYS A 172 4.68 -10.96 7.99
CA LYS A 172 4.26 -10.98 9.40
C LYS A 172 3.04 -10.10 9.66
N GLU A 173 2.96 -8.92 9.05
CA GLU A 173 1.80 -8.04 9.16
C GLU A 173 0.53 -8.70 8.59
N TYR A 174 0.63 -9.31 7.40
CA TYR A 174 -0.49 -9.99 6.75
C TYR A 174 -0.95 -11.25 7.51
N THR A 175 -0.03 -12.05 8.03
CA THR A 175 -0.41 -13.25 8.81
C THR A 175 -1.01 -12.86 10.16
N ALA A 176 -0.50 -11.81 10.81
CA ALA A 176 -1.12 -11.26 12.02
C ALA A 176 -2.54 -10.73 11.76
N LEU A 177 -2.73 -10.06 10.62
CA LEU A 177 -4.04 -9.55 10.21
C LEU A 177 -5.03 -10.70 9.95
N TYR A 178 -4.58 -11.78 9.30
CA TYR A 178 -5.39 -12.99 9.11
C TYR A 178 -5.85 -13.55 10.46
N HIS A 179 -4.94 -13.80 11.40
CA HIS A 179 -5.29 -14.34 12.72
C HIS A 179 -6.24 -13.45 13.52
N LYS A 180 -6.08 -12.12 13.39
CA LYS A 180 -6.95 -11.14 14.05
C LYS A 180 -8.40 -11.22 13.54
N TYR A 181 -8.60 -11.48 12.25
CA TYR A 181 -9.91 -11.49 11.60
C TYR A 181 -10.43 -12.90 11.29
N ASP A 182 -9.74 -13.96 11.71
CA ASP A 182 -10.23 -15.34 11.63
C ASP A 182 -11.28 -15.61 12.73
N THR A 183 -12.34 -14.81 12.69
CA THR A 183 -13.51 -14.88 13.58
C THR A 183 -14.74 -15.27 12.76
N ASP A 184 -15.80 -15.76 13.41
CA ASP A 184 -17.03 -16.20 12.72
C ASP A 184 -17.65 -15.11 11.85
N GLU A 185 -17.57 -13.85 12.30
CA GLU A 185 -18.09 -12.67 11.59
C GLU A 185 -17.43 -12.49 10.20
N TYR A 186 -16.11 -12.64 10.11
CA TYR A 186 -15.36 -12.33 8.88
C TYR A 186 -14.87 -13.56 8.12
N ARG A 187 -15.04 -14.77 8.67
CA ARG A 187 -14.56 -16.03 8.07
C ARG A 187 -15.08 -16.25 6.66
N SER A 188 -16.35 -15.94 6.38
CA SER A 188 -16.92 -16.05 5.03
C SER A 188 -16.23 -15.13 4.02
N SER A 189 -15.90 -13.90 4.44
CA SER A 189 -15.18 -12.92 3.61
C SER A 189 -13.75 -13.39 3.32
N LEU A 190 -13.03 -13.85 4.36
CA LEU A 190 -11.68 -14.41 4.23
C LEU A 190 -11.64 -15.61 3.29
N VAL A 191 -12.56 -16.57 3.47
CA VAL A 191 -12.65 -17.75 2.60
C VAL A 191 -12.90 -17.34 1.14
N LYS A 192 -13.78 -16.37 0.88
CA LYS A 192 -14.01 -15.86 -0.49
C LYS A 192 -12.75 -15.25 -1.08
N MET A 193 -11.99 -14.46 -0.32
CA MET A 193 -10.73 -13.88 -0.77
C MET A 193 -9.69 -14.98 -1.10
N LEU A 194 -9.53 -15.96 -0.22
CA LEU A 194 -8.55 -17.05 -0.38
C LEU A 194 -8.93 -18.03 -1.51
N ALA A 195 -10.21 -18.35 -1.66
CA ALA A 195 -10.70 -19.29 -2.66
C ALA A 195 -10.47 -18.81 -4.10
N ARG A 196 -10.48 -17.48 -4.32
CA ARG A 196 -10.14 -16.90 -5.63
C ARG A 196 -8.73 -17.32 -6.06
N PHE A 197 -7.74 -17.18 -5.19
CA PHE A 197 -6.36 -17.55 -5.49
C PHE A 197 -6.14 -19.06 -5.60
N HIS A 198 -6.76 -19.86 -4.73
CA HIS A 198 -6.61 -21.32 -4.79
C HIS A 198 -7.02 -21.90 -6.15
N ARG A 199 -8.11 -21.38 -6.73
CA ARG A 199 -8.61 -21.78 -8.05
C ARG A 199 -7.59 -21.48 -9.16
N PHE A 200 -6.94 -20.31 -9.13
CA PHE A 200 -5.91 -19.97 -10.10
C PHE A 200 -4.69 -20.88 -10.03
N MET A 201 -4.30 -21.33 -8.83
CA MET A 201 -3.18 -22.26 -8.67
C MET A 201 -3.52 -23.67 -9.19
N THR A 202 -4.71 -24.18 -8.88
CA THR A 202 -5.11 -25.55 -9.29
C THR A 202 -5.43 -25.67 -10.78
N GLU A 203 -5.86 -24.59 -11.43
CA GLU A 203 -6.05 -24.56 -12.89
C GLU A 203 -4.72 -24.38 -13.65
N GLY A 204 -3.74 -23.70 -13.07
CA GLY A 204 -2.39 -23.55 -13.63
C GLY A 204 -1.57 -24.85 -13.62
N GLU A 205 -1.69 -25.64 -12.54
CA GLU A 205 -1.04 -26.96 -12.43
C GLU A 205 -1.57 -27.98 -13.45
N LYS A 206 -2.85 -27.89 -13.84
CA LYS A 206 -3.45 -28.78 -14.86
C LYS A 206 -2.95 -28.54 -16.29
N LYS A 207 -2.40 -27.36 -16.60
CA LYS A 207 -1.86 -27.05 -17.94
C LYS A 207 -0.37 -27.39 -18.10
N GLY A 208 0.34 -27.74 -17.02
CA GLY A 208 1.75 -28.11 -17.06
C GLY A 208 2.03 -29.62 -17.05
N GLY A 209 0.98 -30.45 -17.13
CA GLY A 209 1.05 -31.91 -17.02
C GLY A 209 0.56 -32.64 -18.27
N SER A 210 1.15 -32.36 -19.43
CA SER A 210 1.15 -33.26 -20.60
C SER A 210 2.12 -32.71 -21.63
N ASP A 211 3.36 -33.21 -21.56
CA ASP A 211 4.21 -33.51 -22.71
C ASP A 211 5.33 -34.40 -22.18
N ASP A 212 5.00 -35.67 -21.99
CA ASP A 212 5.96 -36.76 -21.94
C ASP A 212 5.25 -38.00 -22.50
N LYS A 213 5.37 -38.16 -23.82
CA LYS A 213 5.23 -39.42 -24.54
C LYS A 213 5.89 -39.34 -25.91
#